data_AF-A0A7Y2H0R4-F1
#
_entry.id   AF-A0A7Y2H0R4-F1
#
_cell.length_a   1.000
_cell.length_b   1.000
_cell.length_c   1.000
_cell.angle_alpha   90.00
_cell.angle_beta   90.00
_cell.angle_gamma   90.00
#
_symmetry.space_group_name_H-M   'P 1'
#
loop_
_entity.id
_entity.type
_entity.pdbx_description
1 polymer ?
#
loop_
_entity_poly.entity_id
_entity_poly.type
_entity_poly.pdbx_seq_one_letter_code
_entity_poly.pdbx_strand_id
1 'polypeptide(L)'
;MLRILCTVLLLSVSLSCDRTQNRTLGSDHESLEHSMQLAGKYLAGVTGPEGRFDYRVSVETGESLGGYNLLRHAGTMYSMCEYVERSGDEEVKTAVLRAATFLQKTLKPIPGEPGILGVWSEPGVIDDVSERQCKLGGVGLGLVALAWVERIAPGTTSPEKLEAVGDFALFLQREDGSFYDGYNPKKGGRSDREPSIFYPGEVALGLALLYRCDGNTKWLQAASDALLYLARRRNGQTKVPSDHWALLASQVVLAEFGNLPNPPPREVFVEHVRQLSRAQVANFPTFPDSSVYHGALINSGSSSATATRVEGLTAALRSLEPSDPLVDELGPAVTKAVAFLQRCQIKEGSLAGGIPGAIEPLPDTKENEFFNSYAREIRIDYVQHALSGMLGFVRWQEETQAREAS
;
A
#
# COMPACT_ATOMS: atom_id res chain seq x y z
N MET A 1 12.72 -55.27 66.75
CA MET A 1 13.24 -56.22 65.74
C MET A 1 12.20 -56.36 64.63
N LEU A 2 12.24 -55.54 63.58
CA LEU A 2 11.83 -55.85 62.20
C LEU A 2 12.01 -54.59 61.33
N ARG A 3 12.79 -54.70 60.26
CA ARG A 3 12.95 -53.70 59.20
C ARG A 3 11.78 -53.85 58.23
N ILE A 4 11.16 -52.74 57.80
CA ILE A 4 10.40 -52.71 56.55
C ILE A 4 10.78 -51.44 55.76
N LEU A 5 11.22 -51.71 54.53
CA LEU A 5 11.55 -50.80 53.45
C LEU A 5 10.32 -49.95 53.05
N CYS A 6 10.49 -48.64 52.85
CA CYS A 6 9.56 -47.86 52.04
C CYS A 6 10.33 -47.17 50.92
N THR A 7 10.06 -47.65 49.71
CA THR A 7 10.54 -47.19 48.41
C THR A 7 10.03 -45.77 48.12
N VAL A 8 10.95 -44.90 47.69
CA VAL A 8 10.66 -43.56 47.18
C VAL A 8 10.14 -43.69 45.74
N LEU A 9 8.93 -43.19 45.47
CA LEU A 9 8.43 -42.92 44.12
C LEU A 9 8.26 -41.41 43.98
N LEU A 10 9.23 -40.78 43.31
CA LEU A 10 9.13 -39.40 42.83
C LEU A 10 8.35 -39.41 41.51
N LEU A 11 7.11 -38.94 41.55
CA LEU A 11 6.32 -38.61 40.35
C LEU A 11 6.82 -37.27 39.81
N SER A 12 7.64 -37.30 38.76
CA SER A 12 7.93 -36.14 37.93
C SER A 12 6.72 -35.86 37.03
N VAL A 13 6.00 -34.77 37.31
CA VAL A 13 4.98 -34.22 36.41
C VAL A 13 5.70 -33.42 35.33
N SER A 14 5.87 -34.03 34.16
CA SER A 14 6.31 -33.32 32.95
C SER A 14 5.14 -32.50 32.42
N LEU A 15 5.12 -31.19 32.71
CA LEU A 15 4.28 -30.24 32.00
C LEU A 15 4.85 -30.07 30.59
N SER A 16 4.41 -30.93 29.67
CA SER A 16 4.63 -30.72 28.24
C SER A 16 3.76 -29.54 27.82
N CYS A 17 4.38 -28.39 27.60
CA CYS A 17 3.76 -27.23 26.98
C CYS A 17 3.49 -27.58 25.52
N ASP A 18 2.25 -27.98 25.21
CA ASP A 18 1.79 -28.32 23.87
C ASP A 18 1.69 -27.04 23.03
N ARG A 19 2.84 -26.56 22.54
CA ARG A 19 3.01 -25.39 21.68
C ARG A 19 3.09 -25.83 20.22
N THR A 20 2.10 -26.60 19.77
CA THR A 20 1.94 -26.96 18.36
C THR A 20 0.46 -27.02 18.00
N GLN A 21 -0.21 -25.87 17.99
CA GLN A 21 -1.35 -25.68 17.10
C GLN A 21 -0.87 -25.01 15.82
N ASN A 22 -0.17 -25.82 15.01
CA ASN A 22 -0.15 -25.61 13.57
C ASN A 22 -1.60 -25.80 13.08
N ARG A 23 -2.36 -24.70 13.03
CA ARG A 23 -3.59 -24.65 12.24
C ARG A 23 -3.15 -24.57 10.78
N THR A 24 -2.91 -25.73 10.19
CA THR A 24 -3.10 -25.92 8.76
C THR A 24 -4.50 -25.43 8.43
N LEU A 25 -4.56 -24.31 7.72
CA LEU A 25 -5.79 -23.77 7.14
C LEU A 25 -6.45 -24.88 6.31
N GLY A 26 -7.72 -25.15 6.62
CA GLY A 26 -8.50 -26.24 6.07
C GLY A 26 -8.76 -26.10 4.57
N SER A 27 -9.07 -27.23 3.95
CA SER A 27 -9.12 -27.52 2.52
C SER A 27 -10.26 -26.86 1.70
N ASP A 28 -10.66 -25.62 1.99
CA ASP A 28 -11.57 -24.82 1.15
C ASP A 28 -11.00 -23.42 0.82
N HIS A 29 -9.72 -23.20 1.10
CA HIS A 29 -9.04 -21.98 0.67
C HIS A 29 -8.58 -22.13 -0.79
N GLU A 30 -9.23 -21.40 -1.68
CA GLU A 30 -8.58 -20.93 -2.89
C GLU A 30 -7.20 -20.39 -2.51
N SER A 31 -6.14 -20.92 -3.12
CA SER A 31 -4.77 -20.53 -2.79
C SER A 31 -4.65 -19.01 -2.90
N LEU A 32 -4.03 -18.36 -1.92
CA LEU A 32 -3.79 -16.91 -1.94
C LEU A 32 -3.08 -16.47 -3.23
N GLU A 33 -2.21 -17.32 -3.77
CA GLU A 33 -1.58 -17.14 -5.09
C GLU A 33 -2.61 -17.02 -6.23
N HIS A 34 -3.66 -17.84 -6.19
CA HIS A 34 -4.72 -17.75 -7.20
C HIS A 34 -5.54 -16.46 -7.04
N SER A 35 -5.84 -16.03 -5.81
CA SER A 35 -6.50 -14.73 -5.59
C SER A 35 -5.65 -13.57 -6.11
N MET A 36 -4.32 -13.58 -5.90
CA MET A 36 -3.41 -12.57 -6.46
C MET A 36 -3.36 -12.64 -7.98
N GLN A 37 -3.32 -13.84 -8.56
CA GLN A 37 -3.37 -14.04 -10.01
C GLN A 37 -4.65 -13.45 -10.62
N LEU A 38 -5.81 -13.74 -10.07
CA LEU A 38 -7.08 -13.19 -10.53
C LEU A 38 -7.06 -11.65 -10.48
N ALA A 39 -6.59 -11.06 -9.38
CA ALA A 39 -6.49 -9.60 -9.26
C ALA A 39 -5.54 -8.98 -10.31
N GLY A 40 -4.38 -9.61 -10.55
CA GLY A 40 -3.45 -9.18 -11.59
C GLY A 40 -4.07 -9.25 -12.99
N LYS A 41 -4.77 -10.36 -13.30
CA LYS A 41 -5.46 -10.53 -14.58
C LYS A 41 -6.62 -9.55 -14.76
N TYR A 42 -7.39 -9.27 -13.70
CA TYR A 42 -8.43 -8.24 -13.72
C TYR A 42 -7.84 -6.87 -14.11
N LEU A 43 -6.77 -6.44 -13.42
CA LEU A 43 -6.11 -5.16 -13.69
C LEU A 43 -5.55 -5.09 -15.12
N ALA A 44 -4.98 -6.17 -15.63
CA ALA A 44 -4.54 -6.25 -17.01
C ALA A 44 -5.70 -6.14 -18.00
N GLY A 45 -6.82 -6.81 -17.72
CA GLY A 45 -8.04 -6.79 -18.55
C GLY A 45 -8.71 -5.43 -18.62
N VAL A 46 -8.70 -4.65 -17.53
CA VAL A 46 -9.20 -3.26 -17.53
C VAL A 46 -8.18 -2.23 -18.02
N THR A 47 -6.99 -2.66 -18.46
CA THR A 47 -5.99 -1.76 -19.07
C THR A 47 -6.21 -1.66 -20.57
N GLY A 48 -6.73 -0.52 -21.03
CA GLY A 48 -7.00 -0.26 -22.44
C GLY A 48 -5.74 -0.31 -23.33
N PRO A 49 -5.94 -0.30 -24.67
CA PRO A 49 -4.83 -0.38 -25.64
C PRO A 49 -3.88 0.82 -25.57
N GLU A 50 -4.37 1.99 -25.16
CA GLU A 50 -3.55 3.20 -24.97
C GLU A 50 -2.95 3.31 -23.55
N GLY A 51 -3.10 2.28 -22.72
CA GLY A 51 -2.60 2.23 -21.34
C GLY A 51 -3.48 2.91 -20.29
N ARG A 52 -4.56 3.59 -20.72
CA ARG A 52 -5.57 4.13 -19.80
C ARG A 52 -6.40 2.99 -19.21
N PHE A 53 -6.63 3.00 -17.90
CA PHE A 53 -7.52 2.01 -17.26
C PHE A 53 -9.00 2.37 -17.45
N ASP A 54 -9.87 1.37 -17.44
CA ASP A 54 -11.27 1.56 -17.05
C ASP A 54 -11.32 1.77 -15.54
N TYR A 55 -11.42 3.04 -15.14
CA TYR A 55 -11.18 3.46 -13.75
C TYR A 55 -12.19 2.90 -12.76
N ARG A 56 -13.47 2.90 -13.13
CA ARG A 56 -14.60 2.47 -12.31
C ARG A 56 -15.48 1.56 -13.15
N VAL A 57 -15.85 0.41 -12.60
CA VAL A 57 -16.69 -0.59 -13.26
C VAL A 57 -17.85 -0.94 -12.33
N SER A 58 -19.06 -1.00 -12.87
CA SER A 58 -20.24 -1.46 -12.15
C SER A 58 -20.14 -2.96 -11.88
N VAL A 59 -20.34 -3.39 -10.62
CA VAL A 59 -20.41 -4.83 -10.29
C VAL A 59 -21.66 -5.46 -10.90
N GLU A 60 -22.75 -4.70 -11.02
CA GLU A 60 -24.04 -5.20 -11.51
C GLU A 60 -24.06 -5.37 -13.03
N THR A 61 -23.55 -4.38 -13.78
CA THR A 61 -23.64 -4.38 -15.24
C THR A 61 -22.33 -4.75 -15.92
N GLY A 62 -21.19 -4.69 -15.23
CA GLY A 62 -19.86 -4.83 -15.81
C GLY A 62 -19.44 -3.64 -16.70
N GLU A 63 -20.24 -2.57 -16.74
CA GLU A 63 -19.99 -1.41 -17.58
C GLU A 63 -19.08 -0.38 -16.89
N SER A 64 -18.36 0.39 -17.70
CA SER A 64 -17.56 1.52 -17.24
C SER A 64 -18.46 2.63 -16.68
N LEU A 65 -18.15 3.07 -15.46
CA LEU A 65 -18.83 4.19 -14.79
C LEU A 65 -18.14 5.55 -15.08
N GLY A 66 -17.11 5.55 -15.94
CA GLY A 66 -16.37 6.75 -16.32
C GLY A 66 -15.53 7.36 -15.20
N GLY A 67 -15.13 8.61 -15.41
CA GLY A 67 -14.16 9.30 -14.55
C GLY A 67 -12.73 8.78 -14.75
N TYR A 68 -11.77 9.52 -14.21
CA TYR A 68 -10.37 9.13 -14.25
C TYR A 68 -9.55 9.86 -13.22
N ASN A 69 -8.62 9.14 -12.59
CA ASN A 69 -7.73 9.72 -11.60
C ASN A 69 -6.30 9.25 -11.85
N LEU A 70 -5.41 10.21 -12.18
CA LEU A 70 -4.02 9.93 -12.49
C LEU A 70 -3.23 9.33 -11.31
N LEU A 71 -3.59 9.71 -10.07
CA LEU A 71 -2.96 9.14 -8.87
C LEU A 71 -3.32 7.65 -8.74
N ARG A 72 -4.60 7.30 -8.98
CA ARG A 72 -5.04 5.90 -8.93
C ARG A 72 -4.46 5.08 -10.07
N HIS A 73 -4.27 5.68 -11.25
CA HIS A 73 -3.53 5.05 -12.35
C HIS A 73 -2.10 4.67 -11.92
N ALA A 74 -1.34 5.62 -11.37
CA ALA A 74 0.03 5.37 -10.94
C ALA A 74 0.10 4.36 -9.78
N GLY A 75 -0.77 4.49 -8.77
CA GLY A 75 -0.87 3.52 -7.68
C GLY A 75 -1.19 2.10 -8.18
N THR A 76 -2.07 1.96 -9.16
CA THR A 76 -2.41 0.65 -9.75
C THR A 76 -1.21 -0.01 -10.42
N MET A 77 -0.44 0.77 -11.20
CA MET A 77 0.79 0.27 -11.83
C MET A 77 1.77 -0.33 -10.82
N TYR A 78 1.93 0.30 -9.66
CA TYR A 78 2.79 -0.21 -8.59
C TYR A 78 2.42 -1.64 -8.19
N SER A 79 1.15 -1.89 -7.84
CA SER A 79 0.69 -3.24 -7.46
C SER A 79 0.83 -4.27 -8.59
N MET A 80 0.62 -3.87 -9.85
CA MET A 80 0.83 -4.74 -11.00
C MET A 80 2.31 -5.11 -11.16
N CYS A 81 3.23 -4.16 -10.98
CA CYS A 81 4.66 -4.41 -11.02
C CYS A 81 5.12 -5.35 -9.90
N GLU A 82 4.61 -5.17 -8.67
CA GLU A 82 4.92 -6.10 -7.57
C GLU A 82 4.45 -7.53 -7.88
N TYR A 83 3.26 -7.67 -8.46
CA TYR A 83 2.76 -8.98 -8.88
C TYR A 83 3.60 -9.58 -10.00
N VAL A 84 4.00 -8.79 -11.01
CA VAL A 84 4.87 -9.25 -12.12
C VAL A 84 6.23 -9.68 -11.60
N GLU A 85 6.83 -8.96 -10.66
CA GLU A 85 8.08 -9.35 -10.02
C GLU A 85 7.98 -10.75 -9.39
N ARG A 86 6.88 -11.02 -8.68
CA ARG A 86 6.67 -12.32 -8.02
C ARG A 86 6.38 -13.44 -9.02
N SER A 87 5.49 -13.19 -9.97
CA SER A 87 4.85 -14.23 -10.79
C SER A 87 5.52 -14.46 -12.14
N GLY A 88 6.22 -13.46 -12.70
CA GLY A 88 6.66 -13.47 -14.09
C GLY A 88 5.52 -13.39 -15.11
N ASP A 89 4.34 -12.91 -14.73
CA ASP A 89 3.16 -12.86 -15.61
C ASP A 89 3.32 -11.83 -16.75
N GLU A 90 3.68 -12.31 -17.94
CA GLU A 90 3.95 -11.49 -19.12
C GLU A 90 2.71 -10.73 -19.65
N GLU A 91 1.50 -11.19 -19.38
CA GLU A 91 0.28 -10.48 -19.79
C GLU A 91 0.11 -9.22 -18.93
N VAL A 92 0.25 -9.37 -17.61
CA VAL A 92 0.18 -8.24 -16.67
C VAL A 92 1.34 -7.28 -16.91
N LYS A 93 2.54 -7.81 -17.19
CA LYS A 93 3.71 -7.01 -17.59
C LYS A 93 3.41 -6.17 -18.83
N THR A 94 2.87 -6.79 -19.88
CA THR A 94 2.51 -6.08 -21.11
C THR A 94 1.47 -4.98 -20.85
N ALA A 95 0.49 -5.23 -19.99
CA ALA A 95 -0.50 -4.23 -19.60
C ALA A 95 0.13 -3.05 -18.85
N VAL A 96 0.94 -3.31 -17.83
CA VAL A 96 1.56 -2.23 -17.04
C VAL A 96 2.56 -1.40 -17.85
N LEU A 97 3.22 -1.97 -18.88
CA LEU A 97 4.06 -1.20 -19.80
C LEU A 97 3.26 -0.25 -20.71
N ARG A 98 2.04 -0.63 -21.11
CA ARG A 98 1.13 0.31 -21.80
C ARG A 98 0.72 1.42 -20.83
N ALA A 99 0.36 1.08 -19.60
CA ALA A 99 0.03 2.08 -18.57
C ALA A 99 1.20 3.03 -18.29
N ALA A 100 2.44 2.52 -18.22
CA ALA A 100 3.64 3.34 -18.10
C ALA A 100 3.80 4.32 -19.27
N THR A 101 3.53 3.87 -20.49
CA THR A 101 3.52 4.74 -21.68
C THR A 101 2.49 5.86 -21.55
N PHE A 102 1.29 5.57 -21.02
CA PHE A 102 0.29 6.59 -20.72
C PHE A 102 0.78 7.59 -19.67
N LEU A 103 1.28 7.10 -18.53
CA LEU A 103 1.79 7.95 -17.45
C LEU A 103 2.93 8.85 -17.92
N GLN A 104 3.87 8.33 -18.71
CA GLN A 104 4.99 9.11 -19.24
C GLN A 104 4.55 10.29 -20.12
N LYS A 105 3.41 10.21 -20.82
CA LYS A 105 2.85 11.33 -21.60
C LYS A 105 2.41 12.50 -20.71
N THR A 106 2.20 12.27 -19.41
CA THR A 106 1.84 13.31 -18.43
C THR A 106 3.06 14.03 -17.84
N LEU A 107 4.27 13.50 -18.05
CA LEU A 107 5.51 14.11 -17.60
C LEU A 107 5.88 15.28 -18.51
N LYS A 108 5.83 16.51 -17.97
CA LYS A 108 6.11 17.71 -18.76
C LYS A 108 6.87 18.76 -17.93
N PRO A 109 7.65 19.64 -18.59
CA PRO A 109 8.43 20.65 -17.90
C PRO A 109 7.62 21.55 -16.96
N ILE A 110 8.24 21.95 -15.86
CA ILE A 110 7.74 23.00 -14.97
C ILE A 110 8.14 24.37 -15.53
N PRO A 111 7.19 25.31 -15.76
CA PRO A 111 7.51 26.64 -16.25
C PRO A 111 8.49 27.38 -15.33
N GLY A 112 9.60 27.87 -15.88
CA GLY A 112 10.61 28.61 -15.14
C GLY A 112 11.67 27.74 -14.45
N GLU A 113 11.53 26.41 -14.48
CA GLU A 113 12.42 25.48 -13.78
C GLU A 113 13.03 24.47 -14.78
N PRO A 114 14.17 24.80 -15.43
CA PRO A 114 14.82 23.93 -16.41
C PRO A 114 15.22 22.58 -15.80
N GLY A 115 15.00 21.50 -16.54
CA GLY A 115 15.38 20.14 -16.12
C GLY A 115 14.42 19.48 -15.13
N ILE A 116 13.38 20.18 -14.65
CA ILE A 116 12.38 19.62 -13.72
C ILE A 116 11.12 19.20 -14.49
N LEU A 117 10.64 17.98 -14.23
CA LEU A 117 9.42 17.42 -14.84
C LEU A 117 8.32 17.23 -13.79
N GLY A 118 7.15 17.82 -14.05
CA GLY A 118 5.95 17.58 -13.25
C GLY A 118 5.11 16.42 -13.79
N VAL A 119 4.34 15.78 -12.91
CA VAL A 119 3.27 14.83 -13.27
C VAL A 119 1.97 15.60 -13.42
N TRP A 120 1.61 15.95 -14.65
CA TRP A 120 0.52 16.88 -14.91
C TRP A 120 -0.82 16.19 -15.07
N SER A 121 -1.80 16.65 -14.30
CA SER A 121 -3.21 16.44 -14.59
C SER A 121 -3.71 17.56 -15.50
N GLU A 122 -4.21 17.23 -16.68
CA GLU A 122 -4.64 18.18 -17.72
C GLU A 122 -6.12 18.02 -18.07
N PRO A 123 -6.86 19.13 -18.30
CA PRO A 123 -8.23 19.08 -18.81
C PRO A 123 -8.29 18.31 -20.14
N GLY A 124 -9.28 17.43 -20.28
CA GLY A 124 -9.47 16.59 -21.48
C GLY A 124 -8.56 15.35 -21.55
N VAL A 125 -7.60 15.22 -20.62
CA VAL A 125 -6.81 13.98 -20.43
C VAL A 125 -7.24 13.27 -19.15
N ILE A 126 -7.44 14.05 -18.08
CA ILE A 126 -7.93 13.59 -16.78
C ILE A 126 -9.31 14.19 -16.54
N ASP A 127 -10.26 13.35 -16.15
CA ASP A 127 -11.63 13.77 -15.88
C ASP A 127 -11.68 14.64 -14.62
N ASP A 128 -12.69 15.53 -14.53
CA ASP A 128 -12.91 16.45 -13.41
C ASP A 128 -11.75 17.43 -13.11
N VAL A 129 -10.83 17.63 -14.07
CA VAL A 129 -9.76 18.62 -14.00
C VAL A 129 -10.10 19.81 -14.88
N SER A 130 -10.46 20.95 -14.26
CA SER A 130 -10.77 22.19 -14.97
C SER A 130 -9.53 23.01 -15.34
N GLU A 131 -8.42 22.79 -14.63
CA GLU A 131 -7.17 23.51 -14.81
C GLU A 131 -5.98 22.58 -14.69
N ARG A 132 -4.99 22.79 -15.56
CA ARG A 132 -3.73 22.05 -15.54
C ARG A 132 -2.99 22.27 -14.21
N GLN A 133 -2.64 21.18 -13.54
CA GLN A 133 -1.98 21.20 -12.23
C GLN A 133 -1.18 19.92 -11.99
N CYS A 134 -0.18 20.01 -11.12
CA CYS A 134 0.47 18.85 -10.51
C CYS A 134 -0.03 18.75 -9.06
N LYS A 135 -0.58 17.59 -8.67
CA LYS A 135 -0.88 17.29 -7.26
C LYS A 135 0.32 16.56 -6.66
N LEU A 136 0.66 16.86 -5.41
CA LEU A 136 1.80 16.24 -4.73
C LEU A 136 1.75 14.70 -4.78
N GLY A 137 0.59 14.10 -4.48
CA GLY A 137 0.42 12.64 -4.56
C GLY A 137 0.62 12.06 -5.96
N GLY A 138 0.34 12.85 -7.01
CA GLY A 138 0.62 12.43 -8.40
C GLY A 138 2.11 12.36 -8.69
N VAL A 139 2.91 13.23 -8.06
CA VAL A 139 4.37 13.18 -8.14
C VAL A 139 4.89 11.95 -7.40
N GLY A 140 4.44 11.74 -6.16
CA GLY A 140 4.85 10.61 -5.34
C GLY A 140 4.53 9.27 -5.99
N LEU A 141 3.26 9.02 -6.32
CA LEU A 141 2.85 7.78 -6.97
C LEU A 141 3.41 7.65 -8.38
N GLY A 142 3.64 8.75 -9.10
CA GLY A 142 4.33 8.73 -10.39
C GLY A 142 5.75 8.18 -10.28
N LEU A 143 6.51 8.63 -9.27
CA LEU A 143 7.84 8.08 -8.97
C LEU A 143 7.77 6.61 -8.55
N VAL A 144 6.86 6.25 -7.65
CA VAL A 144 6.67 4.85 -7.23
C VAL A 144 6.43 3.95 -8.45
N ALA A 145 5.47 4.32 -9.30
CA ALA A 145 5.09 3.55 -10.47
C ALA A 145 6.25 3.38 -11.47
N LEU A 146 6.94 4.48 -11.81
CA LEU A 146 8.00 4.44 -12.82
C LEU A 146 9.28 3.77 -12.31
N ALA A 147 9.62 3.92 -11.02
CA ALA A 147 10.73 3.19 -10.40
C ALA A 147 10.47 1.67 -10.40
N TRP A 148 9.23 1.24 -10.12
CA TRP A 148 8.84 -0.17 -10.21
C TRP A 148 8.84 -0.71 -11.65
N VAL A 149 8.41 0.10 -12.61
CA VAL A 149 8.51 -0.27 -14.04
C VAL A 149 9.98 -0.50 -14.43
N GLU A 150 10.90 0.38 -14.04
CA GLU A 150 12.33 0.18 -14.31
C GLU A 150 12.89 -1.07 -13.67
N ARG A 151 12.37 -1.49 -12.51
CA ARG A 151 12.79 -2.73 -11.86
C ARG A 151 12.40 -3.98 -12.65
N ILE A 152 11.21 -4.01 -13.25
CA ILE A 152 10.70 -5.18 -13.98
C ILE A 152 11.00 -5.15 -15.49
N ALA A 153 11.28 -3.97 -16.03
CA ALA A 153 11.57 -3.72 -17.44
C ALA A 153 12.54 -2.52 -17.59
N PRO A 154 13.84 -2.72 -17.27
CA PRO A 154 14.84 -1.66 -17.36
C PRO A 154 14.90 -0.99 -18.74
N GLY A 155 15.07 0.33 -18.76
CA GLY A 155 15.15 1.16 -19.96
C GLY A 155 13.80 1.66 -20.48
N THR A 156 12.69 1.42 -19.77
CA THR A 156 11.35 1.91 -20.14
C THR A 156 11.18 3.41 -19.85
N THR A 157 11.77 3.89 -18.77
CA THR A 157 11.83 5.27 -18.31
C THR A 157 13.29 5.65 -18.15
N SER A 158 13.74 6.67 -18.86
CA SER A 158 15.15 7.04 -18.78
C SER A 158 15.51 7.57 -17.37
N PRO A 159 16.74 7.34 -16.89
CA PRO A 159 17.19 7.87 -15.60
C PRO A 159 16.97 9.38 -15.47
N GLU A 160 17.22 10.14 -16.54
CA GLU A 160 17.06 11.60 -16.55
C GLU A 160 15.61 12.02 -16.32
N LYS A 161 14.63 11.25 -16.79
CA LYS A 161 13.21 11.53 -16.53
C LYS A 161 12.85 11.25 -15.08
N LEU A 162 13.34 10.15 -14.51
CA LEU A 162 13.11 9.81 -13.11
C LEU A 162 13.73 10.86 -12.17
N GLU A 163 14.98 11.24 -12.43
CA GLU A 163 15.68 12.31 -11.73
C GLU A 163 14.91 13.63 -11.83
N ALA A 164 14.44 14.01 -13.01
CA ALA A 164 13.70 15.25 -13.21
C ALA A 164 12.35 15.31 -12.46
N VAL A 165 11.69 14.16 -12.27
CA VAL A 165 10.48 14.08 -11.42
C VAL A 165 10.86 14.05 -9.94
N GLY A 166 11.97 13.42 -9.57
CA GLY A 166 12.55 13.47 -8.22
C GLY A 166 12.90 14.90 -7.80
N ASP A 167 13.55 15.66 -8.67
CA ASP A 167 13.88 17.06 -8.45
C ASP A 167 12.61 17.92 -8.32
N PHE A 168 11.51 17.55 -8.98
CA PHE A 168 10.22 18.21 -8.76
C PHE A 168 9.63 17.92 -7.37
N ALA A 169 9.79 16.69 -6.86
CA ALA A 169 9.41 16.37 -5.50
C ALA A 169 10.22 17.20 -4.49
N LEU A 170 11.53 17.37 -4.70
CA LEU A 170 12.38 18.23 -3.87
C LEU A 170 11.98 19.71 -3.96
N PHE A 171 11.63 20.20 -5.16
CA PHE A 171 11.12 21.56 -5.35
C PHE A 171 9.83 21.84 -4.55
N LEU A 172 9.01 20.81 -4.34
CA LEU A 172 7.79 20.87 -3.52
C LEU A 172 8.05 20.61 -2.03
N GLN A 173 9.25 20.18 -1.64
CA GLN A 173 9.61 19.98 -0.24
C GLN A 173 10.03 21.30 0.40
N ARG A 174 9.57 21.52 1.63
CA ARG A 174 9.95 22.64 2.48
C ARG A 174 11.16 22.25 3.35
N GLU A 175 11.87 23.25 3.85
CA GLU A 175 13.06 23.06 4.70
C GLU A 175 12.79 22.24 5.97
N ASP A 176 11.57 22.25 6.49
CA ASP A 176 11.19 21.47 7.67
C ASP A 176 10.84 20.00 7.38
N GLY A 177 10.92 19.58 6.11
CA GLY A 177 10.56 18.25 5.60
C GLY A 177 9.10 18.12 5.16
N SER A 178 8.24 19.10 5.42
CA SER A 178 6.87 19.11 4.92
C SER A 178 6.80 19.43 3.42
N PHE A 179 5.61 19.33 2.82
CA PHE A 179 5.43 19.60 1.39
C PHE A 179 4.32 20.63 1.14
N TYR A 180 4.44 21.33 0.02
CA TYR A 180 3.33 22.02 -0.63
C TYR A 180 2.34 20.99 -1.22
N ASP A 181 1.03 21.29 -1.26
CA ASP A 181 0.00 20.38 -1.80
C ASP A 181 0.14 20.10 -3.30
N GLY A 182 0.84 20.96 -4.02
CA GLY A 182 1.12 20.78 -5.43
C GLY A 182 1.56 22.06 -6.11
N TYR A 183 1.44 22.07 -7.44
CA TYR A 183 1.85 23.17 -8.31
C TYR A 183 0.76 23.49 -9.33
N ASN A 184 0.38 24.77 -9.42
CA ASN A 184 -0.51 25.29 -10.45
C ASN A 184 0.01 26.66 -10.91
N PRO A 185 0.53 26.76 -12.16
CA PRO A 185 1.13 28.00 -12.64
C PRO A 185 0.13 29.15 -12.78
N LYS A 186 -1.18 28.86 -12.97
CA LYS A 186 -2.23 29.89 -13.01
C LYS A 186 -2.60 30.42 -11.63
N LYS A 187 -2.18 29.75 -10.55
CA LYS A 187 -2.46 30.11 -9.16
C LYS A 187 -1.21 30.50 -8.37
N GLY A 188 -0.17 30.97 -9.06
CA GLY A 188 1.07 31.44 -8.42
C GLY A 188 2.13 30.36 -8.20
N GLY A 189 1.96 29.16 -8.76
CA GLY A 189 2.95 28.08 -8.67
C GLY A 189 2.67 27.14 -7.50
N ARG A 190 3.57 27.08 -6.52
CA ARG A 190 3.46 26.19 -5.35
C ARG A 190 2.21 26.54 -4.50
N SER A 191 1.44 25.53 -4.12
CA SER A 191 0.21 25.68 -3.34
C SER A 191 0.48 25.48 -1.84
N ASP A 192 0.25 26.51 -1.04
CA ASP A 192 0.37 26.48 0.44
C ASP A 192 -0.80 25.78 1.15
N ARG A 193 -1.74 25.21 0.40
CA ARG A 193 -2.81 24.39 1.00
C ARG A 193 -2.19 23.21 1.73
N GLU A 194 -2.87 22.80 2.80
CA GLU A 194 -2.51 21.57 3.49
C GLU A 194 -2.69 20.38 2.53
N PRO A 195 -1.65 19.56 2.29
CA PRO A 195 -1.78 18.39 1.43
C PRO A 195 -2.74 17.36 2.02
N SER A 196 -3.28 16.51 1.16
CA SER A 196 -3.91 15.26 1.62
C SER A 196 -2.96 14.51 2.56
N ILE A 197 -3.51 13.92 3.62
CA ILE A 197 -2.74 13.20 4.65
C ILE A 197 -1.86 12.08 4.09
N PHE A 198 -2.15 11.59 2.88
CA PHE A 198 -1.46 10.50 2.21
C PHE A 198 -0.28 10.97 1.36
N TYR A 199 -0.35 12.19 0.80
CA TYR A 199 0.61 12.63 -0.22
C TYR A 199 2.06 12.69 0.28
N PRO A 200 2.36 13.15 1.52
CA PRO A 200 3.74 13.11 2.01
C PRO A 200 4.31 11.69 2.10
N GLY A 201 3.49 10.70 2.49
CA GLY A 201 3.91 9.29 2.52
C GLY A 201 4.15 8.72 1.12
N GLU A 202 3.28 9.06 0.16
CA GLU A 202 3.43 8.66 -1.26
C GLU A 202 4.73 9.19 -1.86
N VAL A 203 5.07 10.46 -1.58
CA VAL A 203 6.30 11.09 -2.06
C VAL A 203 7.54 10.52 -1.36
N ALA A 204 7.48 10.30 -0.04
CA ALA A 204 8.57 9.67 0.70
C ALA A 204 8.88 8.27 0.14
N LEU A 205 7.86 7.47 -0.16
CA LEU A 205 8.05 6.16 -0.79
C LEU A 205 8.67 6.31 -2.19
N GLY A 206 8.14 7.21 -3.03
CA GLY A 206 8.65 7.43 -4.38
C GLY A 206 10.13 7.84 -4.41
N LEU A 207 10.54 8.75 -3.52
CA LEU A 207 11.94 9.18 -3.36
C LEU A 207 12.84 8.05 -2.85
N ALA A 208 12.37 7.26 -1.88
CA ALA A 208 13.14 6.14 -1.35
C ALA A 208 13.32 5.01 -2.39
N LEU A 209 12.32 4.81 -3.27
CA LEU A 209 12.45 3.88 -4.40
C LEU A 209 13.36 4.44 -5.50
N LEU A 210 13.32 5.75 -5.76
CA LEU A 210 14.25 6.38 -6.69
C LEU A 210 15.71 6.22 -6.23
N TYR A 211 15.98 6.37 -4.93
CA TYR A 211 17.29 6.04 -4.35
C TYR A 211 17.73 4.60 -4.68
N ARG A 212 16.82 3.63 -4.65
CA ARG A 212 17.15 2.23 -5.01
C ARG A 212 17.44 2.05 -6.51
N CYS A 213 17.00 2.97 -7.36
CA CYS A 213 17.30 2.95 -8.79
C CYS A 213 18.71 3.48 -9.10
N ASP A 214 19.14 4.58 -8.47
CA ASP A 214 20.36 5.31 -8.86
C ASP A 214 21.43 5.42 -7.75
N GLY A 215 21.10 5.08 -6.50
CA GLY A 215 21.98 5.20 -5.34
C GLY A 215 22.23 6.63 -4.85
N ASN A 216 21.54 7.64 -5.40
CA ASN A 216 21.75 9.03 -5.04
C ASN A 216 21.09 9.36 -3.70
N THR A 217 21.92 9.53 -2.67
CA THR A 217 21.47 9.66 -1.28
C THR A 217 20.65 10.92 -1.00
N LYS A 218 20.60 11.91 -1.90
CA LYS A 218 19.72 13.08 -1.77
C LYS A 218 18.24 12.68 -1.70
N TRP A 219 17.85 11.65 -2.46
CA TRP A 219 16.47 11.16 -2.48
C TRP A 219 16.11 10.47 -1.17
N LEU A 220 17.02 9.64 -0.66
CA LEU A 220 16.84 8.94 0.61
C LEU A 220 16.77 9.93 1.78
N GLN A 221 17.61 10.96 1.78
CA GLN A 221 17.56 12.02 2.79
C GLN A 221 16.20 12.75 2.75
N ALA A 222 15.73 13.15 1.57
CA ALA A 222 14.44 13.83 1.42
C ALA A 222 13.25 12.97 1.88
N ALA A 223 13.29 11.66 1.60
CA ALA A 223 12.30 10.70 2.11
C ALA A 223 12.34 10.61 3.66
N SER A 224 13.54 10.57 4.23
CA SER A 224 13.74 10.60 5.69
C SER A 224 13.19 11.89 6.31
N ASP A 225 13.46 13.06 5.72
CA ASP A 225 13.02 14.35 6.25
C ASP A 225 11.49 14.48 6.24
N ALA A 226 10.84 13.94 5.19
CA ALA A 226 9.38 13.83 5.11
C ALA A 226 8.79 12.98 6.23
N LEU A 227 9.34 11.78 6.45
CA LEU A 227 8.90 10.90 7.53
C LEU A 227 9.19 11.50 8.91
N LEU A 228 10.32 12.17 9.09
CA LEU A 228 10.68 12.84 10.33
C LEU A 228 9.73 14.01 10.63
N TYR A 229 9.29 14.75 9.62
CA TYR A 229 8.23 15.74 9.78
C TYR A 229 6.91 15.11 10.24
N LEU A 230 6.46 14.02 9.59
CA LEU A 230 5.24 13.31 9.98
C LEU A 230 5.32 12.76 11.41
N ALA A 231 6.45 12.15 11.78
CA ALA A 231 6.70 11.62 13.12
C ALA A 231 6.63 12.74 14.17
N ARG A 232 7.31 13.87 13.95
CA ARG A 232 7.26 15.04 14.85
C ARG A 232 5.85 15.59 15.01
N ARG A 233 5.11 15.75 13.91
CA ARG A 233 3.74 16.27 13.93
C ARG A 233 2.76 15.36 14.68
N ARG A 234 2.97 14.05 14.62
CA ARG A 234 2.12 13.03 15.25
C ARG A 234 2.55 12.68 16.67
N ASN A 235 3.76 13.04 17.08
CA ASN A 235 4.32 12.69 18.38
C ASN A 235 3.36 13.07 19.54
N GLY A 236 3.14 12.12 20.45
CA GLY A 236 2.23 12.28 21.60
C GLY A 236 0.72 12.20 21.28
N GLN A 237 0.32 12.08 20.02
CA GLN A 237 -1.09 11.93 19.66
C GLN A 237 -1.56 10.47 19.78
N THR A 238 -2.73 10.27 20.39
CA THR A 238 -3.36 8.93 20.49
C THR A 238 -4.25 8.62 19.29
N LYS A 239 -4.75 9.65 18.59
CA LYS A 239 -5.54 9.52 17.37
C LYS A 239 -4.72 10.07 16.20
N VAL A 240 -4.15 9.17 15.40
CA VAL A 240 -3.41 9.51 14.18
C VAL A 240 -4.12 8.92 12.97
N PRO A 241 -3.99 9.53 11.77
CA PRO A 241 -4.61 9.00 10.56
C PRO A 241 -4.06 7.63 10.20
N SER A 242 -4.89 6.81 9.53
CA SER A 242 -4.49 5.51 8.96
C SER A 242 -3.65 5.71 7.69
N ASP A 243 -2.42 6.17 7.87
CA ASP A 243 -1.49 6.53 6.79
C ASP A 243 -0.58 5.35 6.43
N HIS A 244 -1.09 4.46 5.58
CA HIS A 244 -0.38 3.26 5.11
C HIS A 244 0.82 3.60 4.22
N TRP A 245 0.77 4.67 3.45
CA TRP A 245 1.90 5.11 2.61
C TRP A 245 3.11 5.51 3.45
N ALA A 246 2.90 6.16 4.60
CA ALA A 246 4.00 6.43 5.53
C ALA A 246 4.61 5.13 6.11
N LEU A 247 3.82 4.07 6.33
CA LEU A 247 4.34 2.77 6.77
C LEU A 247 5.19 2.10 5.67
N LEU A 248 4.71 2.12 4.41
CA LEU A 248 5.46 1.62 3.26
C LEU A 248 6.77 2.39 3.07
N ALA A 249 6.73 3.71 3.11
CA ALA A 249 7.93 4.55 3.02
C ALA A 249 8.91 4.28 4.17
N SER A 250 8.39 4.13 5.41
CA SER A 250 9.22 3.83 6.58
C SER A 250 9.93 2.49 6.45
N GLN A 251 9.28 1.47 5.86
CA GLN A 251 9.91 0.18 5.61
C GLN A 251 11.14 0.33 4.71
N VAL A 252 11.01 1.07 3.61
CA VAL A 252 12.13 1.30 2.68
C VAL A 252 13.23 2.11 3.36
N VAL A 253 12.90 3.23 4.02
CA VAL A 253 13.88 4.08 4.69
C VAL A 253 14.59 3.35 5.84
N LEU A 254 13.90 2.52 6.61
CA LEU A 254 14.51 1.71 7.68
C LEU A 254 15.45 0.64 7.13
N ALA A 255 15.14 0.04 5.97
CA ALA A 255 16.01 -0.93 5.31
C ALA A 255 17.28 -0.26 4.75
N GLU A 256 17.18 0.98 4.29
CA GLU A 256 18.31 1.77 3.75
C GLU A 256 18.95 2.69 4.79
N PHE A 257 18.60 2.57 6.08
CA PHE A 257 18.92 3.56 7.10
C PHE A 257 20.44 3.84 7.24
N GLY A 258 21.27 2.81 7.04
CA GLY A 258 22.74 2.93 7.08
C GLY A 258 23.33 3.80 5.97
N ASN A 259 22.56 4.11 4.93
CA ASN A 259 22.97 4.93 3.79
C ASN A 259 22.50 6.39 3.88
N LEU A 260 21.80 6.77 4.95
CA LEU A 260 21.35 8.15 5.15
C LEU A 260 22.55 9.10 5.38
N PRO A 261 22.64 10.22 4.62
CA PRO A 261 23.68 11.21 4.84
C PRO A 261 23.64 11.85 6.23
N ASN A 262 22.43 12.21 6.69
CA ASN A 262 22.18 12.85 7.97
C ASN A 262 21.06 12.08 8.71
N PRO A 263 21.37 10.92 9.30
CA PRO A 263 20.36 10.08 9.93
C PRO A 263 19.86 10.74 11.24
N PRO A 264 18.53 10.89 11.44
CA PRO A 264 17.99 11.13 12.77
C PRO A 264 18.13 9.84 13.63
N PRO A 265 17.83 9.86 14.94
CA PRO A 265 17.78 8.62 15.72
C PRO A 265 16.81 7.61 15.09
N ARG A 266 17.27 6.38 14.83
CA ARG A 266 16.50 5.33 14.15
C ARG A 266 15.17 5.05 14.85
N GLU A 267 15.19 5.14 16.18
CA GLU A 267 14.05 4.91 17.06
C GLU A 267 12.88 5.85 16.76
N VAL A 268 13.10 7.03 16.20
CA VAL A 268 12.03 7.95 15.81
C VAL A 268 11.15 7.34 14.72
N PHE A 269 11.76 6.68 13.73
CA PHE A 269 11.01 5.99 12.66
C PHE A 269 10.32 4.73 13.19
N VAL A 270 11.01 3.95 14.01
CA VAL A 270 10.43 2.75 14.63
C VAL A 270 9.22 3.12 15.49
N GLU A 271 9.31 4.16 16.32
CA GLU A 271 8.18 4.60 17.14
C GLU A 271 7.05 5.20 16.30
N HIS A 272 7.36 5.87 15.19
CA HIS A 272 6.34 6.35 14.27
C HIS A 272 5.57 5.19 13.61
N VAL A 273 6.28 4.12 13.20
CA VAL A 273 5.66 2.87 12.72
C VAL A 273 4.76 2.26 13.80
N ARG A 274 5.26 2.13 15.04
CA ARG A 274 4.47 1.61 16.17
C ARG A 274 3.22 2.45 16.44
N GLN A 275 3.33 3.77 16.41
CA GLN A 275 2.23 4.69 16.67
C GLN A 275 1.12 4.54 15.61
N LEU A 276 1.49 4.52 14.34
CA LEU A 276 0.54 4.34 13.24
C LEU A 276 -0.15 2.97 13.31
N SER A 277 0.60 1.90 13.60
CA SER A 277 0.03 0.56 13.73
C SER A 277 -0.89 0.42 14.95
N ARG A 278 -0.49 0.93 16.12
CA ARG A 278 -1.32 0.92 17.34
C ARG A 278 -2.64 1.64 17.14
N ALA A 279 -2.61 2.81 16.51
CA ALA A 279 -3.81 3.59 16.26
C ALA A 279 -4.81 2.87 15.33
N GLN A 280 -4.32 2.02 14.42
CA GLN A 280 -5.18 1.17 13.61
C GLN A 280 -5.77 0.03 14.43
N VAL A 281 -4.94 -0.75 15.12
CA VAL A 281 -5.37 -1.94 15.90
C VAL A 281 -6.36 -1.59 17.00
N ALA A 282 -6.11 -0.49 17.73
CA ALA A 282 -6.96 -0.04 18.83
C ALA A 282 -8.42 0.22 18.42
N ASN A 283 -8.70 0.39 17.13
CA ASN A 283 -10.02 0.68 16.59
C ASN A 283 -10.57 -0.44 15.70
N PHE A 284 -9.94 -1.61 15.66
CA PHE A 284 -10.46 -2.72 14.87
C PHE A 284 -11.78 -3.22 15.44
N PRO A 285 -12.79 -3.40 14.58
CA PRO A 285 -14.01 -4.04 15.00
C PRO A 285 -13.76 -5.53 15.29
N THR A 286 -14.54 -6.08 16.22
CA THR A 286 -14.56 -7.53 16.46
C THR A 286 -15.88 -8.08 15.94
N PHE A 287 -15.80 -9.05 15.03
CA PHE A 287 -16.95 -9.71 14.43
C PHE A 287 -16.92 -11.22 14.75
N PRO A 288 -18.07 -11.85 15.01
CA PRO A 288 -18.16 -13.31 15.15
C PRO A 288 -17.65 -14.03 13.89
N ASP A 289 -17.12 -15.24 14.04
CA ASP A 289 -16.62 -16.06 12.91
C ASP A 289 -17.69 -16.32 11.84
N SER A 290 -18.97 -16.34 12.21
CA SER A 290 -20.10 -16.50 11.30
C SER A 290 -20.49 -15.23 10.53
N SER A 291 -19.88 -14.08 10.85
CA SER A 291 -20.21 -12.80 10.21
C SER A 291 -19.55 -12.69 8.85
N VAL A 292 -20.26 -12.15 7.87
CA VAL A 292 -19.66 -11.77 6.57
C VAL A 292 -18.48 -10.79 6.76
N TYR A 293 -18.58 -9.92 7.77
CA TYR A 293 -17.55 -8.95 8.15
C TYR A 293 -16.39 -9.55 8.95
N HIS A 294 -16.34 -10.86 9.21
CA HIS A 294 -15.26 -11.48 9.99
C HIS A 294 -13.87 -11.16 9.40
N GLY A 295 -13.02 -10.47 10.15
CA GLY A 295 -11.69 -10.05 9.69
C GLY A 295 -11.65 -8.69 9.00
N ALA A 296 -12.79 -8.03 8.73
CA ALA A 296 -12.79 -6.64 8.28
C ALA A 296 -12.15 -5.74 9.34
N LEU A 297 -11.34 -4.76 8.91
CA LEU A 297 -10.66 -3.82 9.82
C LEU A 297 -11.42 -2.50 9.99
N ILE A 298 -12.68 -2.47 9.55
CA ILE A 298 -13.59 -1.33 9.68
C ILE A 298 -15.04 -1.82 9.78
N ASN A 299 -15.86 -1.12 10.57
CA ASN A 299 -17.26 -1.50 10.85
C ASN A 299 -18.14 -1.62 9.60
N SER A 300 -17.83 -0.86 8.55
CA SER A 300 -18.65 -0.81 7.34
C SER A 300 -18.42 -1.97 6.37
N GLY A 301 -17.46 -2.87 6.65
CA GLY A 301 -17.10 -3.93 5.70
C GLY A 301 -16.49 -3.43 4.40
N SER A 302 -15.96 -2.19 4.38
CA SER A 302 -15.25 -1.68 3.22
C SER A 302 -13.98 -2.48 2.98
N SER A 303 -13.90 -3.08 1.80
CA SER A 303 -12.75 -3.85 1.32
C SER A 303 -11.55 -2.93 1.11
N SER A 304 -11.73 -1.75 0.51
CA SER A 304 -10.66 -0.80 0.21
C SER A 304 -10.04 -0.20 1.46
N ALA A 305 -10.88 0.15 2.45
CA ALA A 305 -10.41 0.59 3.75
C ALA A 305 -9.70 -0.52 4.54
N THR A 306 -10.13 -1.79 4.37
CA THR A 306 -9.44 -2.94 4.95
C THR A 306 -8.11 -3.21 4.24
N ALA A 307 -8.10 -3.15 2.91
CA ALA A 307 -6.95 -3.40 2.05
C ALA A 307 -5.81 -2.42 2.30
N THR A 308 -6.10 -1.11 2.34
CA THR A 308 -5.11 -0.08 2.68
C THR A 308 -4.47 -0.29 4.06
N ARG A 309 -5.24 -0.77 5.05
CA ARG A 309 -4.72 -1.15 6.37
C ARG A 309 -3.82 -2.37 6.28
N VAL A 310 -4.27 -3.44 5.62
CA VAL A 310 -3.46 -4.65 5.41
C VAL A 310 -2.12 -4.31 4.73
N GLU A 311 -2.14 -3.50 3.68
CA GLU A 311 -0.94 -3.04 3.00
C GLU A 311 0.03 -2.31 3.94
N GLY A 312 -0.45 -1.34 4.73
CA GLY A 312 0.41 -0.64 5.70
C GLY A 312 0.91 -1.54 6.84
N LEU A 313 0.06 -2.43 7.36
CA LEU A 313 0.40 -3.28 8.50
C LEU A 313 1.35 -4.41 8.13
N THR A 314 1.30 -4.93 6.90
CA THR A 314 2.30 -5.87 6.40
C THR A 314 3.67 -5.19 6.25
N ALA A 315 3.71 -3.92 5.83
CA ALA A 315 4.95 -3.14 5.86
C ALA A 315 5.47 -2.93 7.29
N ALA A 316 4.58 -2.67 8.26
CA ALA A 316 4.93 -2.56 9.67
C ALA A 316 5.50 -3.86 10.24
N LEU A 317 4.84 -5.00 9.99
CA LEU A 317 5.27 -6.33 10.43
C LEU A 317 6.69 -6.68 9.93
N ARG A 318 7.05 -6.20 8.74
CA ARG A 318 8.38 -6.40 8.12
C ARG A 318 9.41 -5.35 8.55
N SER A 319 8.99 -4.31 9.27
CA SER A 319 9.86 -3.22 9.76
C SER A 319 10.17 -3.32 11.25
N LEU A 320 9.32 -3.99 12.01
CA LEU A 320 9.49 -4.21 13.45
C LEU A 320 10.34 -5.44 13.74
N GLU A 321 11.00 -5.45 14.89
CA GLU A 321 11.69 -6.64 15.38
C GLU A 321 10.67 -7.73 15.71
N PRO A 322 10.98 -9.03 15.51
CA PRO A 322 10.06 -10.12 15.84
C PRO A 322 9.64 -10.16 17.31
N SER A 323 10.46 -9.62 18.21
CA SER A 323 10.18 -9.52 19.64
C SER A 323 9.32 -8.32 20.03
N ASP A 324 8.97 -7.45 19.07
CA ASP A 324 8.09 -6.32 19.33
C ASP A 324 6.67 -6.81 19.65
N PRO A 325 6.08 -6.45 20.80
CA PRO A 325 4.74 -6.92 21.19
C PRO A 325 3.65 -6.64 20.16
N LEU A 326 3.81 -5.61 19.32
CA LEU A 326 2.83 -5.34 18.26
C LEU A 326 2.80 -6.40 17.17
N VAL A 327 3.89 -7.13 16.95
CA VAL A 327 3.92 -8.20 15.94
C VAL A 327 2.91 -9.29 16.29
N ASP A 328 2.81 -9.66 17.57
CA ASP A 328 1.86 -10.65 18.08
C ASP A 328 0.40 -10.20 17.93
N GLU A 329 0.14 -8.89 18.02
CA GLU A 329 -1.20 -8.32 17.82
C GLU A 329 -1.56 -8.20 16.33
N LEU A 330 -0.61 -7.76 15.52
CA LEU A 330 -0.81 -7.45 14.11
C LEU A 330 -0.96 -8.70 13.24
N GLY A 331 -0.13 -9.73 13.47
CA GLY A 331 -0.11 -10.93 12.64
C GLY A 331 -1.50 -11.58 12.51
N PRO A 332 -2.17 -11.97 13.62
CA PRO A 332 -3.50 -12.56 13.57
C PRO A 332 -4.58 -11.65 12.95
N ALA A 333 -4.50 -10.34 13.18
CA ALA A 333 -5.44 -9.38 12.60
C ALA A 333 -5.28 -9.30 11.07
N VAL A 334 -4.04 -9.20 10.59
CA VAL A 334 -3.72 -9.18 9.15
C VAL A 334 -4.12 -10.49 8.49
N THR A 335 -3.86 -11.66 9.10
CA THR A 335 -4.27 -12.96 8.55
C THR A 335 -5.79 -13.03 8.33
N LYS A 336 -6.59 -12.61 9.33
CA LYS A 336 -8.05 -12.58 9.19
C LYS A 336 -8.50 -11.57 8.13
N ALA A 337 -7.84 -10.42 8.04
CA ALA A 337 -8.13 -9.39 7.06
C ALA A 337 -7.82 -9.82 5.62
N VAL A 338 -6.73 -10.55 5.39
CA VAL A 338 -6.43 -11.16 4.08
C VAL A 338 -7.52 -12.16 3.68
N ALA A 339 -7.95 -13.02 4.60
CA ALA A 339 -9.08 -13.92 4.34
C ALA A 339 -10.39 -13.16 4.05
N PHE A 340 -10.62 -12.01 4.70
CA PHE A 340 -11.74 -11.12 4.38
C PHE A 340 -11.64 -10.55 2.96
N LEU A 341 -10.46 -10.07 2.53
CA LEU A 341 -10.24 -9.57 1.17
C LEU A 341 -10.45 -10.66 0.11
N GLN A 342 -10.00 -11.90 0.38
CA GLN A 342 -10.27 -13.02 -0.52
C GLN A 342 -11.76 -13.29 -0.68
N ARG A 343 -12.58 -13.11 0.37
CA ARG A 343 -14.05 -13.22 0.27
C ARG A 343 -14.71 -12.05 -0.44
N CYS A 344 -14.11 -10.86 -0.43
CA CYS A 344 -14.61 -9.71 -1.18
C CYS A 344 -14.37 -9.83 -2.69
N GLN A 345 -13.39 -10.65 -3.10
CA GLN A 345 -13.01 -10.77 -4.51
C GLN A 345 -14.05 -11.56 -5.31
N ILE A 346 -14.42 -11.04 -6.48
CA ILE A 346 -15.24 -11.74 -7.46
C ILE A 346 -14.44 -12.89 -8.06
N LYS A 347 -14.96 -14.12 -8.01
CA LYS A 347 -14.23 -15.33 -8.38
C LYS A 347 -14.41 -15.76 -9.83
N GLU A 348 -15.54 -15.43 -10.43
CA GLU A 348 -15.94 -15.94 -11.74
C GLU A 348 -16.55 -14.84 -12.62
N GLY A 349 -16.69 -15.15 -13.91
CA GLY A 349 -17.28 -14.24 -14.90
C GLY A 349 -16.31 -13.18 -15.42
N SER A 350 -16.85 -12.19 -16.14
CA SER A 350 -16.05 -11.13 -16.80
C SER A 350 -15.36 -10.19 -15.83
N LEU A 351 -15.80 -10.15 -14.57
CA LEU A 351 -15.22 -9.34 -13.49
C LEU A 351 -14.36 -10.15 -12.52
N ALA A 352 -14.04 -11.40 -12.84
CA ALA A 352 -13.18 -12.25 -12.00
C ALA A 352 -11.86 -11.54 -11.65
N GLY A 353 -11.50 -11.57 -10.37
CA GLY A 353 -10.36 -10.85 -9.81
C GLY A 353 -10.65 -9.43 -9.33
N GLY A 354 -11.76 -8.83 -9.77
CA GLY A 354 -12.24 -7.55 -9.29
C GLY A 354 -12.63 -7.59 -7.81
N ILE A 355 -12.44 -6.47 -7.13
CA ILE A 355 -12.72 -6.32 -5.69
C ILE A 355 -13.61 -5.08 -5.52
N PRO A 356 -14.91 -5.25 -5.24
CA PRO A 356 -15.84 -4.15 -5.02
C PRO A 356 -15.44 -3.32 -3.80
N GLY A 357 -15.91 -2.08 -3.66
CA GLY A 357 -15.53 -1.18 -2.55
C GLY A 357 -15.94 -1.64 -1.14
N ALA A 358 -16.85 -2.61 -1.04
CA ALA A 358 -17.27 -3.28 0.19
C ALA A 358 -17.73 -4.72 -0.08
N ILE A 359 -17.76 -5.55 0.96
CA ILE A 359 -18.25 -6.94 0.84
C ILE A 359 -19.75 -7.00 0.51
N GLU A 360 -20.53 -6.05 1.05
CA GLU A 360 -21.95 -5.86 0.76
C GLU A 360 -22.31 -4.38 0.94
N PRO A 361 -23.35 -3.87 0.24
CA PRO A 361 -23.91 -2.56 0.55
C PRO A 361 -24.54 -2.56 1.95
N LEU A 362 -24.56 -1.39 2.58
CA LEU A 362 -25.30 -1.18 3.83
C LEU A 362 -26.82 -1.07 3.54
N PRO A 363 -27.71 -1.11 4.55
CA PRO A 363 -29.14 -0.91 4.35
C PRO A 363 -29.45 0.40 3.60
N ASP A 364 -30.35 0.33 2.62
CA ASP A 364 -30.70 1.48 1.77
C ASP A 364 -31.43 2.57 2.57
N THR A 365 -30.65 3.51 3.06
CA THR A 365 -31.04 4.68 3.86
C THR A 365 -30.31 5.91 3.31
N LYS A 366 -30.80 7.12 3.62
CA LYS A 366 -30.14 8.36 3.16
C LYS A 366 -28.72 8.49 3.72
N GLU A 367 -28.52 8.02 4.95
CA GLU A 367 -27.23 8.02 5.64
C GLU A 367 -26.20 7.12 4.95
N ASN A 368 -26.65 6.04 4.31
CA ASN A 368 -25.79 5.07 3.64
C ASN A 368 -25.66 5.30 2.12
N GLU A 369 -26.39 6.26 1.54
CA GLU A 369 -26.42 6.49 0.09
C GLU A 369 -25.02 6.69 -0.50
N PHE A 370 -24.20 7.51 0.15
CA PHE A 370 -22.82 7.74 -0.26
C PHE A 370 -21.98 6.46 -0.20
N PHE A 371 -22.09 5.67 0.87
CA PHE A 371 -21.39 4.39 1.00
C PHE A 371 -21.83 3.41 -0.10
N ASN A 372 -23.14 3.25 -0.26
CA ASN A 372 -23.74 2.32 -1.21
C ASN A 372 -23.40 2.67 -2.66
N SER A 373 -23.18 3.95 -2.97
CA SER A 373 -22.75 4.41 -4.31
C SER A 373 -21.41 3.82 -4.75
N TYR A 374 -20.49 3.53 -3.82
CA TYR A 374 -19.18 2.94 -4.13
C TYR A 374 -19.02 1.50 -3.64
N ALA A 375 -19.93 0.99 -2.81
CA ALA A 375 -19.93 -0.41 -2.39
C ALA A 375 -20.10 -1.37 -3.58
N ARG A 376 -20.88 -0.93 -4.59
CA ARG A 376 -21.26 -1.72 -5.78
C ARG A 376 -20.41 -1.44 -7.02
N GLU A 377 -19.29 -0.74 -6.87
CA GLU A 377 -18.34 -0.52 -7.95
C GLU A 377 -17.00 -1.19 -7.63
N ILE A 378 -16.31 -1.61 -8.68
CA ILE A 378 -14.88 -1.91 -8.63
C ILE A 378 -14.14 -0.67 -9.13
N ARG A 379 -13.21 -0.18 -8.33
CA ARG A 379 -12.22 0.79 -8.78
C ARG A 379 -10.85 0.14 -8.81
N ILE A 380 -10.01 0.56 -9.75
CA ILE A 380 -8.63 0.04 -9.87
C ILE A 380 -7.85 0.16 -8.55
N ASP A 381 -8.07 1.22 -7.76
CA ASP A 381 -7.41 1.42 -6.47
C ASP A 381 -7.87 0.41 -5.40
N TYR A 382 -9.09 -0.12 -5.49
CA TYR A 382 -9.54 -1.18 -4.57
C TYR A 382 -8.77 -2.47 -4.80
N VAL A 383 -8.63 -2.84 -6.08
CA VAL A 383 -7.91 -4.05 -6.48
C VAL A 383 -6.42 -3.90 -6.24
N GLN A 384 -5.86 -2.71 -6.53
CA GLN A 384 -4.47 -2.37 -6.20
C GLN A 384 -4.15 -2.64 -4.73
N HIS A 385 -4.83 -1.95 -3.81
CA HIS A 385 -4.50 -2.02 -2.39
C HIS A 385 -4.66 -3.45 -1.85
N ALA A 386 -5.66 -4.19 -2.34
CA ALA A 386 -5.87 -5.57 -1.93
C ALA A 386 -4.75 -6.49 -2.47
N LEU A 387 -4.35 -6.32 -3.73
CA LEU A 387 -3.25 -7.07 -4.33
C LEU A 387 -1.92 -6.79 -3.59
N SER A 388 -1.55 -5.52 -3.39
CA SER A 388 -0.35 -5.16 -2.63
C SER A 388 -0.40 -5.65 -1.17
N GLY A 389 -1.58 -5.59 -0.53
CA GLY A 389 -1.78 -6.16 0.80
C GLY A 389 -1.57 -7.68 0.86
N MET A 390 -2.09 -8.43 -0.11
CA MET A 390 -1.87 -9.88 -0.22
C MET A 390 -0.41 -10.23 -0.50
N LEU A 391 0.25 -9.49 -1.41
CA LEU A 391 1.69 -9.66 -1.70
C LEU A 391 2.55 -9.35 -0.47
N GLY A 392 2.24 -8.28 0.25
CA GLY A 392 2.91 -7.91 1.50
C GLY A 392 2.77 -8.97 2.58
N PHE A 393 1.58 -9.59 2.69
CA PHE A 393 1.32 -10.68 3.62
C PHE A 393 2.15 -11.92 3.30
N VAL A 394 2.19 -12.34 2.02
CA VAL A 394 2.98 -13.50 1.61
C VAL A 394 4.47 -13.29 1.88
N ARG A 395 5.02 -12.12 1.50
CA ARG A 395 6.42 -11.77 1.79
C ARG A 395 6.72 -11.82 3.30
N TRP A 396 5.82 -11.32 4.14
CA TRP A 396 5.98 -11.39 5.60
C TRP A 396 6.00 -12.84 6.12
N GLN A 397 5.13 -13.72 5.60
CA GLN A 397 5.13 -15.13 5.98
C GLN A 397 6.42 -15.84 5.56
N GLU A 398 6.88 -15.61 4.33
CA GLU A 398 8.14 -16.16 3.80
C GLU A 398 9.34 -15.70 4.64
N GLU A 399 9.43 -14.41 4.97
CA GLU A 399 10.48 -13.85 5.82
C GLU A 399 10.44 -14.43 7.24
N THR A 400 9.26 -14.70 7.79
CA THR A 400 9.09 -15.30 9.12
C THR A 400 9.57 -16.76 9.12
N GLN A 401 9.14 -17.55 8.13
CA GLN A 401 9.58 -18.94 7.97
C GLN A 401 11.09 -19.06 7.76
N ALA A 402 11.68 -18.16 6.97
CA ALA A 402 13.13 -18.15 6.74
C ALA A 402 13.93 -17.90 8.03
N ARG A 403 13.43 -17.04 8.94
CA ARG A 403 14.05 -16.77 10.24
C ARG A 403 13.92 -17.93 11.23
N GLU A 404 12.81 -18.66 11.19
CA GLU A 404 12.62 -19.85 12.04
C GLU A 404 13.48 -21.04 11.58
N ALA A 405 13.86 -21.06 10.30
CA ALA A 405 14.72 -22.09 9.72
C ALA A 405 16.23 -21.84 9.90
N SER A 406 16.63 -20.59 10.18
CA SER A 406 18.02 -20.17 10.45
C SER A 406 18.37 -20.26 11.93
#